data_AF-I4IND6-F1
#
_entry.id   AF-I4IND6-F1
#
_cell.length_a   1.000
_cell.length_b   1.000
_cell.length_c   1.000
_cell.angle_alpha   90.00
_cell.angle_beta   90.00
_cell.angle_gamma   90.00
#
_symmetry.space_group_name_H-M   'P 1'
#
loop_
_entity.id
_entity.type
_entity.pdbx_description
1 polymer ?
#
loop_
_entity_poly.entity_id
_entity_poly.type
_entity_poly.pdbx_seq_one_letter_code
_entity_poly.pdbx_strand_id
1 'polypeptide(L)'
;MDSPLGTMNFQQIELYKRIQAFALDRPDSQLSFSQRLAKDNGWSSGYTQRAIEEYKKFIFLAVAAGHPVTPSDQIDQVWHLHLTYTRLYWQEFCPKILQTTLHHEPTRGGSSEQLKFGSWYSKTLESYEQFFGHIPPIDIWPKPKDRFGRDLHFIRINSQQSWVLSKPNLTIFLKPQLRKIGIFTFLVFLSLMITSCQIISQIPNPINFTGPEFLTFYIFLVVMGIALAAWLRFSLCLVSGNINQQPDLNTYEIAFLAGGNHRLIMAAITSLVKQGYVEVLKEKSPFGRTQDKLVVTGKIDAIADPVEKAVAQDILATDGAIKQVFQKSTGMKDSIRSRLEQLGLFLSDAQALKAQIYPSLIVVILLGIGLYKMAVGISRDKPVGLLLICIFGLLVLGARFFVKPQRSRYGEIIFKDLRNRLQHLKTANSSDSELVLAVAFFGATVLMADMALADLYQMLTPIAAASSGSGGGSDGGDSVGCGGCFPICGV
;
A
#
# COMPACT_ATOMS: atom_id res chain seq x y z
N MET A 1 -46.44 18.48 4.48
CA MET A 1 -45.67 17.73 3.47
C MET A 1 -44.96 18.77 2.65
N ASP A 2 -43.81 19.22 3.16
CA ASP A 2 -43.11 20.38 2.65
C ASP A 2 -42.26 19.94 1.46
N SER A 3 -42.61 20.41 0.27
CA SER A 3 -41.93 19.99 -0.95
C SER A 3 -40.55 20.66 -1.07
N PRO A 4 -39.45 19.91 -1.27
CA PRO A 4 -38.09 20.44 -1.45
C PRO A 4 -37.87 21.01 -2.87
N LEU A 5 -38.90 21.62 -3.47
CA LEU A 5 -38.94 22.02 -4.88
C LEU A 5 -38.54 23.49 -5.13
N GLY A 6 -38.00 24.19 -4.12
CA GLY A 6 -37.73 25.63 -4.18
C GLY A 6 -36.70 26.06 -5.23
N THR A 7 -35.86 25.14 -5.73
CA THR A 7 -34.78 25.44 -6.68
C THR A 7 -35.03 24.91 -8.11
N MET A 8 -36.07 24.11 -8.34
CA MET A 8 -36.39 23.58 -9.68
C MET A 8 -37.35 24.49 -10.44
N ASN A 9 -37.05 24.77 -11.71
CA ASN A 9 -37.99 25.42 -12.61
C ASN A 9 -39.12 24.46 -13.05
N PHE A 10 -40.18 25.00 -13.66
CA PHE A 10 -41.34 24.20 -14.08
C PHE A 10 -40.98 23.00 -14.98
N GLN A 11 -40.07 23.19 -15.94
CA GLN A 11 -39.63 22.12 -16.85
C GLN A 11 -38.88 21.01 -16.10
N GLN A 12 -38.03 21.38 -15.15
CA GLN A 12 -37.30 20.46 -14.29
C GLN A 12 -38.25 19.66 -13.38
N ILE A 13 -39.27 20.30 -12.82
CA ILE A 13 -40.29 19.62 -12.01
C ILE A 13 -41.02 18.56 -12.84
N GLU A 14 -41.45 18.91 -14.06
CA GLU A 14 -42.14 17.97 -14.95
C GLU A 14 -41.24 16.81 -15.40
N LEU A 15 -39.96 17.08 -15.72
CA LEU A 15 -38.97 16.04 -15.99
C LEU A 15 -38.82 15.09 -14.80
N TYR A 16 -38.65 15.63 -13.59
CA TYR A 16 -38.48 14.84 -12.38
C TYR A 16 -39.70 13.96 -12.10
N LYS A 17 -40.93 14.49 -12.25
CA LYS A 17 -42.16 13.71 -12.12
C LYS A 17 -42.22 12.53 -13.09
N ARG A 18 -41.88 12.74 -14.37
CA ARG A 18 -41.85 11.65 -15.36
C ARG A 18 -40.83 10.56 -15.00
N ILE A 19 -39.64 10.96 -14.56
CA ILE A 19 -38.59 10.02 -14.12
C ILE A 19 -39.07 9.22 -12.89
N GLN A 20 -39.71 9.89 -11.91
CA GLN A 20 -40.21 9.22 -10.71
C GLN A 20 -41.34 8.24 -11.04
N ALA A 21 -42.25 8.60 -11.94
CA ALA A 21 -43.36 7.76 -12.37
C ALA A 21 -42.92 6.53 -13.21
N PHE A 22 -41.72 6.56 -13.80
CA PHE A 22 -41.24 5.45 -14.62
C PHE A 22 -40.95 4.20 -13.77
N ALA A 23 -41.59 3.08 -14.11
CA ALA A 23 -41.39 1.79 -13.45
C ALA A 23 -40.34 0.95 -14.20
N LEU A 24 -39.25 0.62 -13.51
CA LEU A 24 -38.21 -0.30 -14.01
C LEU A 24 -38.66 -1.77 -13.89
N ASP A 25 -39.37 -2.09 -12.82
CA ASP A 25 -39.97 -3.41 -12.62
C ASP A 25 -41.23 -3.56 -13.46
N ARG A 26 -41.28 -4.63 -14.25
CA ARG A 26 -42.46 -4.99 -15.04
C ARG A 26 -43.18 -6.17 -14.39
N PRO A 27 -44.52 -6.13 -14.26
CA PRO A 27 -45.29 -7.13 -13.52
C PRO A 27 -45.33 -8.51 -14.20
N ASP A 28 -44.98 -8.59 -15.48
CA ASP A 28 -44.94 -9.80 -16.31
C ASP A 28 -43.59 -10.53 -16.28
N SER A 29 -42.57 -10.00 -15.60
CA SER A 29 -41.26 -10.64 -15.49
C SER A 29 -41.17 -11.58 -14.29
N GLN A 30 -40.73 -12.82 -14.53
CA GLN A 30 -40.41 -13.77 -13.44
C GLN A 30 -39.21 -13.32 -12.59
N LEU A 31 -38.33 -12.49 -13.15
CA LEU A 31 -37.23 -11.86 -12.43
C LEU A 31 -37.25 -10.36 -12.72
N SER A 32 -37.73 -9.58 -11.76
CA SER A 32 -37.84 -8.13 -11.92
C SER A 32 -36.46 -7.47 -12.04
N PHE A 33 -36.44 -6.21 -12.49
CA PHE A 33 -35.21 -5.43 -12.59
C PHE A 33 -34.53 -5.31 -11.22
N SER A 34 -35.31 -4.98 -10.18
CA SER A 34 -34.84 -4.88 -8.80
C SER A 34 -34.31 -6.21 -8.26
N GLN A 35 -34.98 -7.33 -8.53
CA GLN A 35 -34.51 -8.66 -8.11
C GLN A 35 -33.20 -9.04 -8.79
N ARG A 36 -33.06 -8.74 -10.09
CA ARG A 36 -31.80 -8.98 -10.82
C ARG A 36 -30.68 -8.11 -10.28
N LEU A 37 -30.93 -6.81 -10.09
CA LEU A 37 -29.97 -5.88 -9.53
C LEU A 37 -29.45 -6.33 -8.15
N ALA A 38 -30.37 -6.74 -7.27
CA ALA A 38 -30.03 -7.26 -5.95
C ALA A 38 -29.15 -8.52 -6.04
N LYS A 39 -29.53 -9.46 -6.92
CA LYS A 39 -28.81 -10.72 -7.12
C LYS A 39 -27.39 -10.49 -7.65
N ASP A 40 -27.25 -9.66 -8.69
CA ASP A 40 -25.97 -9.46 -9.39
C ASP A 40 -24.94 -8.71 -8.52
N ASN A 41 -25.41 -7.89 -7.56
CA ASN A 41 -24.56 -7.10 -6.67
C ASN A 41 -24.48 -7.63 -5.22
N GLY A 42 -25.26 -8.67 -4.89
CA GLY A 42 -25.37 -9.17 -3.51
C GLY A 42 -26.01 -8.18 -2.54
N TRP A 43 -26.89 -7.30 -3.02
CA TRP A 43 -27.56 -6.28 -2.21
C TRP A 43 -28.84 -6.81 -1.55
N SER A 44 -29.20 -6.22 -0.41
CA SER A 44 -30.53 -6.46 0.19
C SER A 44 -31.62 -5.77 -0.65
N SER A 45 -32.85 -6.27 -0.56
CA SER A 45 -34.00 -5.67 -1.26
C SER A 45 -34.18 -4.18 -0.89
N GLY A 46 -34.13 -3.86 0.41
CA GLY A 46 -34.25 -2.47 0.88
C GLY A 46 -33.11 -1.56 0.41
N TYR A 47 -31.88 -2.07 0.34
CA TYR A 47 -30.75 -1.29 -0.21
C TYR A 47 -30.94 -1.05 -1.71
N THR A 48 -31.36 -2.08 -2.44
CA THR A 48 -31.60 -2.04 -3.88
C THR A 48 -32.67 -1.01 -4.26
N GLN A 49 -33.77 -0.96 -3.50
CA GLN A 49 -34.84 0.01 -3.74
C GLN A 49 -34.34 1.46 -3.55
N ARG A 50 -33.59 1.74 -2.48
CA ARG A 50 -32.98 3.06 -2.29
C ARG A 50 -31.99 3.41 -3.41
N ALA A 51 -31.17 2.46 -3.87
CA ALA A 51 -30.26 2.68 -4.98
C ALA A 51 -31.00 3.02 -6.29
N ILE A 52 -32.16 2.41 -6.55
CA ILE A 52 -33.01 2.74 -7.69
C ILE A 52 -33.60 4.16 -7.57
N GLU A 53 -34.03 4.56 -6.37
CA GLU A 53 -34.53 5.92 -6.11
C GLU A 53 -33.44 6.98 -6.33
N GLU A 54 -32.24 6.71 -5.85
CA GLU A 54 -31.07 7.57 -6.03
C GLU A 54 -30.60 7.59 -7.50
N TYR A 55 -30.72 6.48 -8.23
CA TYR A 55 -30.47 6.43 -9.67
C TYR A 55 -31.41 7.35 -10.44
N LYS A 56 -32.70 7.37 -10.09
CA LYS A 56 -33.67 8.30 -10.69
C LYS A 56 -33.28 9.77 -10.46
N LYS A 57 -32.78 10.12 -9.26
CA LYS A 57 -32.26 11.46 -8.96
C LYS A 57 -31.02 11.78 -9.77
N PHE A 58 -30.09 10.84 -9.91
CA PHE A 58 -28.90 11.01 -10.75
C PHE A 58 -29.26 11.25 -12.22
N ILE A 59 -30.23 10.52 -12.78
CA ILE A 59 -30.69 10.74 -14.17
C ILE A 59 -31.27 12.14 -14.34
N PHE A 60 -32.02 12.63 -13.34
CA PHE A 60 -32.48 14.02 -13.35
C PHE A 60 -31.29 14.99 -13.39
N LEU A 61 -30.27 14.80 -12.54
CA LEU A 61 -29.07 15.64 -12.53
C LEU A 61 -28.33 15.60 -13.87
N ALA A 62 -28.24 14.42 -14.51
CA ALA A 62 -27.58 14.25 -15.79
C ALA A 62 -28.19 15.08 -16.92
N VAL A 63 -29.48 15.41 -16.81
CA VAL A 63 -30.19 16.26 -17.79
C VAL A 63 -30.26 17.71 -17.33
N ALA A 64 -30.42 17.96 -16.02
CA ALA A 64 -30.77 19.28 -15.50
C ALA A 64 -29.58 20.12 -14.97
N ALA A 65 -28.44 19.50 -14.63
CA ALA A 65 -27.34 20.19 -13.95
C ALA A 65 -26.53 21.15 -14.84
N GLY A 66 -26.64 21.04 -16.16
CA GLY A 66 -25.93 21.91 -17.12
C GLY A 66 -24.42 21.68 -17.18
N HIS A 67 -23.91 20.61 -16.58
CA HIS A 67 -22.52 20.18 -16.66
C HIS A 67 -22.44 18.64 -16.67
N PRO A 68 -21.31 18.05 -17.09
CA PRO A 68 -21.10 16.61 -16.97
C PRO A 68 -21.19 16.16 -15.51
N VAL A 69 -21.96 15.11 -15.25
CA VAL A 69 -22.13 14.51 -13.92
C VAL A 69 -21.45 13.15 -13.85
N THR A 70 -21.11 12.69 -12.65
CA THR A 70 -20.47 11.40 -12.43
C THR A 70 -21.22 10.64 -11.32
N PRO A 71 -21.64 9.38 -11.55
CA PRO A 71 -22.36 8.60 -10.54
C PRO A 71 -21.40 8.00 -9.49
N SER A 72 -21.94 7.61 -8.34
CA SER A 72 -21.26 6.66 -7.46
C SER A 72 -21.21 5.28 -8.12
N ASP A 73 -20.39 4.35 -7.60
CA ASP A 73 -20.34 2.99 -8.14
C ASP A 73 -21.73 2.31 -8.05
N GLN A 74 -22.43 2.52 -6.94
CA GLN A 74 -23.75 1.97 -6.70
C GLN A 74 -24.75 2.44 -7.77
N ILE A 75 -24.77 3.74 -8.09
CA ILE A 75 -25.65 4.29 -9.11
C ILE A 75 -25.23 3.85 -10.51
N ASP A 76 -23.92 3.70 -10.74
CA ASP A 76 -23.38 3.19 -11.99
C ASP A 76 -23.80 1.74 -12.25
N GLN A 77 -23.84 0.88 -11.21
CA GLN A 77 -24.37 -0.49 -11.35
C GLN A 77 -25.86 -0.52 -11.74
N VAL A 78 -26.68 0.38 -11.18
CA VAL A 78 -28.10 0.52 -11.57
C VAL A 78 -28.20 0.95 -13.03
N TRP A 79 -27.40 1.94 -13.44
CA TRP A 79 -27.43 2.47 -14.80
C TRP A 79 -26.93 1.43 -15.81
N HIS A 80 -25.83 0.74 -15.52
CA HIS A 80 -25.33 -0.36 -16.33
C HIS A 80 -26.40 -1.43 -16.56
N LEU A 81 -27.09 -1.87 -15.50
CA LEU A 81 -28.18 -2.82 -15.67
C LEU A 81 -29.28 -2.25 -16.56
N HIS A 82 -29.70 -1.00 -16.36
CA HIS A 82 -30.74 -0.39 -17.18
C HIS A 82 -30.34 -0.28 -18.67
N LEU A 83 -29.07 0.00 -18.98
CA LEU A 83 -28.56 0.02 -20.35
C LEU A 83 -28.66 -1.37 -21.02
N THR A 84 -28.56 -2.47 -20.27
CA THR A 84 -28.75 -3.82 -20.83
C THR A 84 -30.20 -4.09 -21.25
N TYR A 85 -31.17 -3.37 -20.69
CA TYR A 85 -32.57 -3.40 -21.13
C TYR A 85 -32.77 -2.47 -22.32
N THR A 86 -32.05 -2.75 -23.41
CA THR A 86 -31.84 -1.82 -24.54
C THR A 86 -33.13 -1.26 -25.13
N ARG A 87 -34.18 -2.08 -25.27
CA ARG A 87 -35.50 -1.61 -25.76
C ARG A 87 -36.16 -0.66 -24.77
N LEU A 88 -36.16 -1.02 -23.48
CA LEU A 88 -36.70 -0.18 -22.42
C LEU A 88 -35.95 1.15 -22.34
N TYR A 89 -34.62 1.12 -22.41
CA TYR A 89 -33.78 2.32 -22.32
C TYR A 89 -33.91 3.23 -23.55
N TRP A 90 -33.71 2.67 -24.76
CA TRP A 90 -33.62 3.45 -26.00
C TRP A 90 -34.96 3.76 -26.66
N GLN A 91 -35.98 2.91 -26.50
CA GLN A 91 -37.28 3.09 -27.17
C GLN A 91 -38.35 3.66 -26.25
N GLU A 92 -38.20 3.52 -24.93
CA GLU A 92 -39.16 4.06 -23.96
C GLU A 92 -38.55 5.16 -23.10
N PHE A 93 -37.51 4.86 -22.33
CA PHE A 93 -36.99 5.78 -21.31
C PHE A 93 -36.43 7.08 -21.93
N CYS A 94 -35.47 6.98 -22.86
CA CYS A 94 -34.89 8.17 -23.48
C CYS A 94 -35.92 9.02 -24.26
N PRO A 95 -36.65 8.49 -25.25
CA PRO A 95 -37.54 9.32 -26.06
C PRO A 95 -38.83 9.74 -25.34
N LYS A 96 -39.42 8.89 -24.49
CA LYS A 96 -40.74 9.17 -23.89
C LYS A 96 -40.66 9.79 -22.49
N ILE A 97 -39.64 9.43 -21.70
CA ILE A 97 -39.49 9.92 -20.32
C ILE A 97 -38.53 11.11 -20.27
N LEU A 98 -37.30 10.93 -20.76
CA LEU A 98 -36.28 11.99 -20.75
C LEU A 98 -36.50 13.04 -21.84
N GLN A 99 -37.07 12.64 -22.98
CA GLN A 99 -37.22 13.44 -24.20
C GLN A 99 -35.87 13.95 -24.74
N THR A 100 -34.79 13.26 -24.38
CA THR A 100 -33.43 13.48 -24.87
C THR A 100 -32.67 12.17 -24.81
N THR A 101 -31.60 12.07 -25.58
CA THR A 101 -30.68 10.93 -25.53
C THR A 101 -29.71 11.12 -24.38
N LEU A 102 -29.53 10.07 -23.57
CA LEU A 102 -28.52 10.04 -22.53
C LEU A 102 -27.60 8.84 -22.79
N HIS A 103 -26.30 9.12 -22.97
CA HIS A 103 -25.30 8.10 -23.24
C HIS A 103 -24.43 7.89 -22.02
N HIS A 104 -23.99 6.64 -21.82
CA HIS A 104 -22.96 6.29 -20.86
C HIS A 104 -21.63 6.20 -21.61
N GLU A 105 -20.62 6.93 -21.16
CA GLU A 105 -19.30 6.97 -21.79
C GLU A 105 -18.23 6.36 -20.88
N PRO A 106 -17.33 5.52 -21.44
CA PRO A 106 -16.21 4.98 -20.69
C PRO A 106 -15.17 6.05 -20.34
N THR A 107 -14.47 5.86 -19.22
CA THR A 107 -13.22 6.60 -18.95
C THR A 107 -12.13 6.20 -19.96
N ARG A 108 -11.31 7.18 -20.36
CA ARG A 108 -10.11 6.92 -21.17
C ARG A 108 -8.91 6.43 -20.35
N GLY A 109 -9.03 6.39 -19.02
CA GLY A 109 -7.96 6.01 -18.11
C GLY A 109 -6.86 7.08 -17.97
N GLY A 110 -6.01 6.91 -16.95
CA GLY A 110 -4.91 7.83 -16.64
C GLY A 110 -5.22 8.84 -15.53
N SER A 111 -4.17 9.50 -15.05
CA SER A 111 -4.23 10.43 -13.91
C SER A 111 -5.03 11.71 -14.20
N SER A 112 -4.97 12.21 -15.43
CA SER A 112 -5.75 13.38 -15.87
C SER A 112 -7.26 13.10 -15.86
N GLU A 113 -7.67 11.92 -16.31
CA GLU A 113 -9.07 11.48 -16.25
C GLU A 113 -9.53 11.29 -14.80
N GLN A 114 -8.69 10.73 -13.92
CA GLN A 114 -9.02 10.60 -12.50
C GLN A 114 -9.27 11.96 -11.81
N LEU A 115 -8.43 12.96 -12.07
CA LEU A 115 -8.62 14.32 -11.54
C LEU A 115 -9.92 14.97 -12.05
N LYS A 116 -10.20 14.79 -13.35
CA LYS A 116 -11.42 15.26 -14.00
C LYS A 116 -12.68 14.64 -13.37
N PHE A 117 -12.74 13.31 -13.24
CA PHE A 117 -13.89 12.64 -12.61
C PHE A 117 -14.02 12.96 -11.13
N GLY A 118 -12.90 13.16 -10.42
CA GLY A 118 -12.91 13.65 -9.03
C GLY A 118 -13.61 15.00 -8.89
N SER A 119 -13.30 15.95 -9.79
CA SER A 119 -13.96 17.26 -9.83
C SER A 119 -15.45 17.15 -10.20
N TRP A 120 -15.77 16.36 -11.23
CA TRP A 120 -17.16 16.19 -11.69
C TRP A 120 -18.05 15.50 -10.66
N TYR A 121 -17.52 14.51 -9.94
CA TYR A 121 -18.25 13.84 -8.87
C TYR A 121 -18.55 14.80 -7.71
N SER A 122 -17.57 15.59 -7.25
CA SER A 122 -17.81 16.62 -6.23
C SER A 122 -18.89 17.61 -6.66
N LYS A 123 -18.83 18.09 -7.91
CA LYS A 123 -19.86 18.98 -8.47
C LYS A 123 -21.23 18.32 -8.62
N THR A 124 -21.26 17.00 -8.84
CA THR A 124 -22.50 16.20 -8.86
C THR A 124 -23.14 16.18 -7.48
N LEU A 125 -22.36 16.01 -6.40
CA LEU A 125 -22.86 16.06 -5.03
C LEU A 125 -23.36 17.47 -4.65
N GLU A 126 -22.66 18.52 -5.09
CA GLU A 126 -23.11 19.91 -4.92
C GLU A 126 -24.44 20.16 -5.63
N SER A 127 -24.56 19.74 -6.89
CA SER A 127 -25.81 19.85 -7.65
C SER A 127 -26.94 19.03 -7.01
N TYR A 128 -26.63 17.84 -6.50
CA TYR A 128 -27.59 17.04 -5.74
C TYR A 128 -28.14 17.85 -4.56
N GLU A 129 -27.28 18.41 -3.72
CA GLU A 129 -27.70 19.20 -2.56
C GLU A 129 -28.49 20.44 -2.97
N GLN A 130 -28.08 21.12 -4.05
CA GLN A 130 -28.79 22.28 -4.60
C GLN A 130 -30.21 21.94 -5.07
N PHE A 131 -30.38 20.84 -5.80
CA PHE A 131 -31.68 20.47 -6.38
C PHE A 131 -32.62 19.80 -5.37
N PHE A 132 -32.09 19.04 -4.41
CA PHE A 132 -32.92 18.26 -3.47
C PHE A 132 -32.94 18.84 -2.04
N GLY A 133 -32.15 19.86 -1.74
CA GLY A 133 -32.13 20.56 -0.46
C GLY A 133 -31.53 19.77 0.69
N HIS A 134 -30.88 18.64 0.41
CA HIS A 134 -30.22 17.81 1.41
C HIS A 134 -29.05 17.05 0.80
N ILE A 135 -28.06 16.70 1.63
CA ILE A 135 -26.96 15.85 1.21
C ILE A 135 -27.47 14.43 0.85
N PRO A 136 -26.86 13.77 -0.15
CA PRO A 136 -27.26 12.41 -0.52
C PRO A 136 -26.87 11.37 0.54
N PRO A 137 -27.54 10.20 0.59
CA PRO A 137 -27.24 9.14 1.54
C PRO A 137 -25.82 8.58 1.34
N ILE A 138 -24.97 8.69 2.37
CA ILE A 138 -23.52 8.43 2.26
C ILE A 138 -23.15 6.97 1.97
N ASP A 139 -24.05 6.03 2.26
CA ASP A 139 -23.89 4.61 1.96
C ASP A 139 -24.16 4.25 0.49
N ILE A 140 -24.76 5.17 -0.28
CA ILE A 140 -24.96 5.08 -1.73
C ILE A 140 -24.11 6.11 -2.48
N TRP A 141 -23.90 7.28 -1.89
CA TRP A 141 -23.08 8.38 -2.39
C TRP A 141 -21.89 8.63 -1.46
N PRO A 142 -20.85 7.79 -1.53
CA PRO A 142 -19.67 7.92 -0.69
C PRO A 142 -18.90 9.21 -1.00
N LYS A 143 -18.03 9.62 -0.07
CA LYS A 143 -17.17 10.80 -0.26
C LYS A 143 -16.21 10.56 -1.45
N PRO A 144 -15.74 11.62 -2.15
CA PRO A 144 -14.86 11.47 -3.31
C PRO A 144 -13.64 10.57 -3.09
N LYS A 145 -13.01 10.68 -1.92
CA LYS A 145 -11.86 9.84 -1.52
C LYS A 145 -12.18 8.34 -1.44
N ASP A 146 -13.43 7.99 -1.10
CA ASP A 146 -13.86 6.61 -0.93
C ASP A 146 -14.30 6.06 -2.30
N ARG A 147 -15.05 6.87 -3.08
CA ARG A 147 -15.48 6.56 -4.46
C ARG A 147 -14.33 6.26 -5.41
N PHE A 148 -13.27 7.07 -5.36
CA PHE A 148 -12.06 6.95 -6.20
C PHE A 148 -10.88 6.31 -5.47
N GLY A 149 -11.13 5.70 -4.30
CA GLY A 149 -10.14 4.97 -3.52
C GLY A 149 -10.59 3.53 -3.32
N ARG A 150 -11.21 3.27 -2.16
CA ARG A 150 -11.69 1.93 -1.77
C ARG A 150 -12.60 1.31 -2.83
N ASP A 151 -13.51 2.09 -3.40
CA ASP A 151 -14.60 1.59 -4.24
C ASP A 151 -14.16 1.30 -5.69
N LEU A 152 -12.93 1.63 -6.06
CA LEU A 152 -12.34 1.20 -7.33
C LEU A 152 -11.79 -0.23 -7.29
N HIS A 153 -11.63 -0.81 -6.09
CA HIS A 153 -11.00 -2.11 -5.90
C HIS A 153 -12.04 -3.25 -5.83
N PHE A 154 -12.81 -3.42 -6.90
CA PHE A 154 -13.72 -4.55 -7.06
C PHE A 154 -13.29 -5.46 -8.21
N ILE A 155 -13.54 -6.75 -8.07
CA ILE A 155 -13.38 -7.75 -9.13
C ILE A 155 -14.59 -8.68 -9.11
N ARG A 156 -14.99 -9.17 -10.29
CA ARG A 156 -16.02 -10.22 -10.38
C ARG A 156 -15.39 -11.56 -10.08
N ILE A 157 -15.98 -12.31 -9.16
CA ILE A 157 -15.48 -13.62 -8.73
C ILE A 157 -16.61 -14.65 -8.77
N ASN A 158 -16.26 -15.90 -9.07
CA ASN A 158 -17.19 -17.02 -9.00
C ASN A 158 -17.18 -17.59 -7.57
N SER A 159 -18.31 -17.50 -6.86
CA SER A 159 -18.44 -17.96 -5.48
C SER A 159 -18.43 -19.48 -5.32
N GLN A 160 -18.60 -20.26 -6.39
CA GLN A 160 -18.41 -21.73 -6.36
C GLN A 160 -16.92 -22.12 -6.41
N GLN A 161 -16.07 -21.23 -6.90
CA GLN A 161 -14.62 -21.45 -7.06
C GLN A 161 -13.78 -20.67 -6.04
N SER A 162 -14.39 -19.69 -5.37
CA SER A 162 -13.70 -18.74 -4.49
C SER A 162 -14.47 -18.51 -3.21
N TRP A 163 -13.75 -18.42 -2.09
CA TRP A 163 -14.34 -18.03 -0.80
C TRP A 163 -14.30 -16.51 -0.63
N VAL A 164 -15.43 -15.92 -0.24
CA VAL A 164 -15.55 -14.48 0.05
C VAL A 164 -15.62 -14.28 1.55
N LEU A 165 -14.49 -13.87 2.15
CA LEU A 165 -14.41 -13.57 3.56
C LEU A 165 -14.24 -12.06 3.76
N SER A 166 -15.11 -11.48 4.59
CA SER A 166 -14.99 -10.07 4.99
C SER A 166 -13.64 -9.84 5.68
N LYS A 167 -12.93 -8.78 5.27
CA LYS A 167 -11.65 -8.42 5.91
C LYS A 167 -11.90 -8.12 7.39
N PRO A 168 -11.13 -8.72 8.32
CA PRO A 168 -11.30 -8.43 9.74
C PRO A 168 -11.01 -6.95 10.00
N ASN A 169 -11.91 -6.26 10.70
CA ASN A 169 -11.71 -4.87 11.06
C ASN A 169 -10.69 -4.78 12.21
N LEU A 170 -9.40 -4.87 11.84
CA LEU A 170 -8.28 -4.85 12.78
C LEU A 170 -8.11 -3.52 13.53
N THR A 171 -8.90 -2.48 13.26
CA THR A 171 -8.88 -1.22 14.04
C THR A 171 -9.14 -1.46 15.53
N ILE A 172 -9.87 -2.52 15.89
CA ILE A 172 -10.09 -2.92 17.28
C ILE A 172 -8.78 -3.38 17.94
N PHE A 173 -7.86 -4.02 17.21
CA PHE A 173 -6.56 -4.48 17.71
C PHE A 173 -5.50 -3.35 17.84
N LEU A 174 -5.82 -2.11 17.45
CA LEU A 174 -4.89 -0.97 17.51
C LEU A 174 -4.89 -0.21 18.85
N LYS A 175 -5.74 -0.57 19.83
CA LYS A 175 -5.73 0.11 21.14
C LYS A 175 -4.50 -0.31 21.97
N PRO A 176 -3.69 0.62 22.51
CA PRO A 176 -2.49 0.31 23.30
C PRO A 176 -2.79 -0.49 24.57
N GLN A 177 -4.02 -0.45 25.08
CA GLN A 177 -4.48 -1.27 26.20
C GLN A 177 -4.50 -2.77 25.85
N LEU A 178 -4.80 -3.14 24.60
CA LEU A 178 -4.76 -4.54 24.13
C LEU A 178 -3.34 -5.08 23.94
N ARG A 179 -2.33 -4.20 23.84
CA ARG A 179 -0.91 -4.58 23.85
C ARG A 179 -0.47 -5.11 25.22
N LYS A 180 -0.98 -4.54 26.30
CA LYS A 180 -0.74 -5.06 27.65
C LYS A 180 -1.49 -6.37 27.87
N ILE A 181 -2.73 -6.45 27.37
CA ILE A 181 -3.56 -7.67 27.47
C ILE A 181 -2.95 -8.82 26.66
N GLY A 182 -2.47 -8.60 25.43
CA GLY A 182 -1.85 -9.64 24.61
C GLY A 182 -0.53 -10.17 25.18
N ILE A 183 0.31 -9.29 25.74
CA ILE A 183 1.53 -9.72 26.46
C ILE A 183 1.12 -10.49 27.72
N PHE A 184 0.13 -10.00 28.47
CA PHE A 184 -0.36 -10.66 29.68
C PHE A 184 -0.99 -12.02 29.37
N THR A 185 -1.82 -12.16 28.35
CA THR A 185 -2.44 -13.45 27.97
C THR A 185 -1.40 -14.44 27.46
N PHE A 186 -0.41 -13.98 26.69
CA PHE A 186 0.70 -14.85 26.31
C PHE A 186 1.57 -15.25 27.50
N LEU A 187 1.91 -14.32 28.40
CA LEU A 187 2.70 -14.64 29.61
C LEU A 187 1.92 -15.51 30.59
N VAL A 188 0.60 -15.32 30.70
CA VAL A 188 -0.29 -16.18 31.49
C VAL A 188 -0.44 -17.55 30.83
N PHE A 189 -0.55 -17.64 29.51
CA PHE A 189 -0.58 -18.92 28.80
C PHE A 189 0.76 -19.67 28.88
N LEU A 190 1.88 -18.96 28.70
CA LEU A 190 3.23 -19.50 28.88
C LEU A 190 3.47 -19.92 30.34
N SER A 191 3.04 -19.09 31.29
CA SER A 191 3.06 -19.40 32.72
C SER A 191 2.18 -20.61 33.03
N LEU A 192 0.96 -20.71 32.49
CA LEU A 192 0.07 -21.86 32.65
C LEU A 192 0.64 -23.12 32.00
N MET A 193 1.36 -23.03 30.88
CA MET A 193 2.10 -24.16 30.30
C MET A 193 3.28 -24.58 31.16
N ILE A 194 4.02 -23.63 31.75
CA ILE A 194 5.15 -23.88 32.66
C ILE A 194 4.69 -24.33 34.06
N THR A 195 3.55 -23.86 34.56
CA THR A 195 2.97 -24.20 35.88
C THR A 195 2.00 -25.38 35.81
N SER A 196 1.48 -25.74 34.64
CA SER A 196 0.93 -27.08 34.39
C SER A 196 1.98 -28.18 34.57
N CYS A 197 3.25 -27.82 34.64
CA CYS A 197 4.36 -28.70 35.05
C CYS A 197 4.52 -28.84 36.58
N GLN A 198 3.73 -28.15 37.42
CA GLN A 198 3.81 -28.28 38.89
C GLN A 198 2.52 -28.71 39.58
N ILE A 199 1.34 -28.60 38.95
CA ILE A 199 0.05 -28.93 39.60
C ILE A 199 -0.47 -30.34 39.24
N ILE A 200 0.16 -31.03 38.27
CA ILE A 200 -0.24 -32.40 37.91
C ILE A 200 1.00 -33.28 37.92
N SER A 201 1.19 -34.04 39.00
CA SER A 201 2.21 -35.10 39.15
C SER A 201 2.08 -36.26 38.14
N GLN A 202 1.25 -36.11 37.10
CA GLN A 202 0.99 -37.07 36.04
C GLN A 202 1.36 -36.57 34.63
N ILE A 203 1.83 -35.33 34.44
CA ILE A 203 2.33 -34.88 33.13
C ILE A 203 3.87 -35.02 33.14
N PRO A 204 4.47 -35.88 32.29
CA PRO A 204 5.91 -36.03 32.22
C PRO A 204 6.58 -34.69 31.89
N ASN A 205 7.76 -34.42 32.47
CA ASN A 205 8.59 -33.29 32.06
C ASN A 205 8.74 -33.31 30.52
N PRO A 206 8.53 -32.20 29.76
CA PRO A 206 8.63 -32.18 28.29
C PRO A 206 9.97 -32.69 27.75
N ILE A 207 11.03 -32.59 28.56
CA ILE A 207 12.35 -33.13 28.25
C ILE A 207 12.33 -34.67 28.19
N ASN A 208 11.46 -35.31 28.95
CA ASN A 208 11.25 -36.77 29.01
C ASN A 208 10.20 -37.28 28.02
N PHE A 209 9.53 -36.41 27.26
CA PHE A 209 8.59 -36.83 26.20
C PHE A 209 9.25 -37.77 25.20
N THR A 210 8.44 -38.71 24.68
CA THR A 210 8.83 -39.52 23.54
C THR A 210 9.06 -38.64 22.31
N GLY A 211 9.77 -39.16 21.29
CA GLY A 211 10.11 -38.39 20.09
C GLY A 211 8.90 -37.70 19.42
N PRO A 212 7.80 -38.43 19.13
CA PRO A 212 6.61 -37.85 18.48
C PRO A 212 5.86 -36.84 19.35
N GLU A 213 5.74 -37.10 20.66
CA GLU A 213 5.10 -36.18 21.60
C GLU A 213 5.86 -34.85 21.69
N PHE A 214 7.19 -34.92 21.81
CA PHE A 214 8.03 -33.72 21.79
C PHE A 214 7.92 -32.98 20.46
N LEU A 215 7.92 -33.70 19.33
CA LEU A 215 7.84 -33.06 18.01
C LEU A 215 6.53 -32.28 17.85
N THR A 216 5.41 -32.87 18.25
CA THR A 216 4.08 -32.23 18.19
C THR A 216 4.03 -30.99 19.09
N PHE A 217 4.53 -31.13 20.32
CA PHE A 217 4.68 -30.02 21.26
C PHE A 217 5.57 -28.90 20.69
N TYR A 218 6.71 -29.26 20.10
CA TYR A 218 7.68 -28.32 19.55
C TYR A 218 7.11 -27.53 18.36
N ILE A 219 6.38 -28.19 17.46
CA ILE A 219 5.72 -27.53 16.33
C ILE A 219 4.70 -26.49 16.85
N PHE A 220 3.86 -26.85 17.81
CA PHE A 220 2.88 -25.92 18.38
C PHE A 220 3.57 -24.73 19.06
N LEU A 221 4.62 -25.00 19.83
CA LEU A 221 5.42 -23.97 20.50
C LEU A 221 6.09 -23.03 19.49
N VAL A 222 6.61 -23.55 18.38
CA VAL A 222 7.20 -22.75 17.30
C VAL A 222 6.16 -21.87 16.63
N VAL A 223 5.00 -22.40 16.26
CA VAL A 223 3.92 -21.63 15.61
C VAL A 223 3.47 -20.49 16.52
N MET A 224 3.22 -20.78 17.80
CA MET A 224 2.81 -19.78 18.79
C MET A 224 3.89 -18.72 19.05
N GLY A 225 5.15 -19.14 19.18
CA GLY A 225 6.25 -18.21 19.40
C GLY A 225 6.52 -17.32 18.19
N ILE A 226 6.39 -17.84 16.97
CA ILE A 226 6.48 -17.03 15.74
C ILE A 226 5.31 -16.05 15.64
N ALA A 227 4.08 -16.48 15.97
CA ALA A 227 2.93 -15.59 16.01
C ALA A 227 3.12 -14.45 17.02
N LEU A 228 3.64 -14.75 18.21
CA LEU A 228 3.97 -13.74 19.21
C LEU A 228 5.09 -12.81 18.72
N ALA A 229 6.18 -13.36 18.18
CA ALA A 229 7.29 -12.56 17.66
C ALA A 229 6.81 -11.61 16.55
N ALA A 230 5.92 -12.09 15.66
CA ALA A 230 5.27 -11.29 14.63
C ALA A 230 4.39 -10.18 15.24
N TRP A 231 3.56 -10.51 16.23
CA TRP A 231 2.70 -9.56 16.90
C TRP A 231 3.47 -8.51 17.73
N LEU A 232 4.54 -8.90 18.41
CA LEU A 232 5.44 -7.98 19.13
C LEU A 232 6.10 -7.02 18.15
N ARG A 233 6.69 -7.54 17.05
CA ARG A 233 7.27 -6.69 16.01
C ARG A 233 6.23 -5.72 15.45
N PHE A 234 5.04 -6.22 15.12
CA PHE A 234 3.92 -5.44 14.63
C PHE A 234 3.53 -4.31 15.60
N SER A 235 3.36 -4.61 16.88
CA SER A 235 2.94 -3.64 17.89
C SER A 235 4.03 -2.62 18.23
N LEU A 236 5.30 -3.01 18.14
CA LEU A 236 6.44 -2.12 18.33
C LEU A 236 6.68 -1.19 17.13
N CYS A 237 6.33 -1.64 15.92
CA CYS A 237 6.42 -0.85 14.70
C CYS A 237 5.19 0.05 14.45
N LEU A 238 4.18 -0.04 15.31
CA LEU A 238 3.00 0.82 15.26
C LEU A 238 3.31 2.16 15.95
N VAL A 239 3.50 3.19 15.14
CA VAL A 239 3.61 4.58 15.60
C VAL A 239 2.26 5.25 15.35
N SER A 240 1.76 6.01 16.32
CA SER A 240 0.55 6.83 16.18
C SER A 240 0.83 7.95 15.17
N GLY A 241 0.61 7.69 13.88
CA GLY A 241 0.60 8.70 12.83
C GLY A 241 -0.82 9.24 12.61
N ASN A 242 -0.93 10.50 12.21
CA ASN A 242 -2.20 11.07 11.79
C ASN A 242 -2.54 10.51 10.39
N ILE A 243 -3.20 9.35 10.36
CA ILE A 243 -3.48 8.55 9.15
C ILE A 243 -4.30 9.32 8.11
N ASN A 244 -4.88 10.46 8.48
CA ASN A 244 -5.80 11.24 7.66
C ASN A 244 -5.14 12.29 6.76
N GLN A 245 -3.82 12.50 6.87
CA GLN A 245 -3.11 13.52 6.09
C GLN A 245 -1.97 12.87 5.31
N GLN A 246 -1.95 13.09 3.99
CA GLN A 246 -0.86 12.62 3.14
C GLN A 246 0.34 13.56 3.35
N PRO A 247 1.50 13.06 3.81
CA PRO A 247 2.66 13.90 4.05
C PRO A 247 3.23 14.37 2.71
N ASP A 248 3.52 15.67 2.62
CA ASP A 248 4.28 16.23 1.51
C ASP A 248 5.77 15.93 1.74
N LEU A 249 6.33 15.06 0.88
CA LEU A 249 7.68 14.53 1.00
C LEU A 249 8.54 15.04 -0.17
N ASN A 250 9.73 15.54 0.14
CA ASN A 250 10.68 15.92 -0.89
C ASN A 250 11.40 14.69 -1.48
N THR A 251 12.05 14.86 -2.63
CA THR A 251 12.77 13.78 -3.34
C THR A 251 13.81 13.08 -2.45
N TYR A 252 14.49 13.83 -1.59
CA TYR A 252 15.54 13.32 -0.70
C TYR A 252 14.99 12.53 0.50
N GLU A 253 13.83 12.91 1.03
CA GLU A 253 13.08 12.18 2.05
C GLU A 253 12.51 10.89 1.47
N ILE A 254 12.02 10.92 0.22
CA ILE A 254 11.61 9.73 -0.52
C ILE A 254 12.80 8.79 -0.72
N ALA A 255 13.97 9.32 -1.09
CA ALA A 255 15.20 8.53 -1.22
C ALA A 255 15.57 7.88 0.11
N PHE A 256 15.58 8.65 1.19
CA PHE A 256 15.88 8.15 2.52
C PHE A 256 14.87 7.11 3.00
N LEU A 257 13.58 7.29 2.68
CA LEU A 257 12.52 6.32 2.97
C LEU A 257 12.69 5.00 2.19
N ALA A 258 13.19 5.06 0.96
CA ALA A 258 13.34 3.89 0.12
C ALA A 258 14.57 3.02 0.47
N GLY A 259 15.69 3.63 0.84
CA GLY A 259 16.93 2.89 1.09
C GLY A 259 17.91 3.54 2.06
N GLY A 260 17.44 4.45 2.91
CA GLY A 260 18.24 5.14 3.91
C GLY A 260 19.32 6.04 3.31
N ASN A 261 20.44 6.18 4.04
CA ASN A 261 21.51 7.10 3.69
C ASN A 261 22.14 6.81 2.33
N HIS A 262 22.31 5.53 1.97
CA HIS A 262 22.87 5.17 0.67
C HIS A 262 22.01 5.72 -0.46
N ARG A 263 20.69 5.54 -0.38
CA ARG A 263 19.78 5.99 -1.43
C ARG A 263 19.69 7.51 -1.52
N LEU A 264 19.75 8.20 -0.39
CA LEU A 264 19.85 9.65 -0.31
C LEU A 264 21.07 10.19 -1.08
N ILE A 265 22.26 9.64 -0.80
CA ILE A 265 23.51 10.07 -1.45
C ILE A 265 23.47 9.76 -2.94
N MET A 266 22.94 8.59 -3.34
CA MET A 266 22.79 8.23 -4.76
C MET A 266 21.93 9.25 -5.52
N ALA A 267 20.80 9.65 -4.95
CA ALA A 267 19.91 10.64 -5.55
C ALA A 267 20.61 12.01 -5.68
N ALA A 268 21.32 12.44 -4.63
CA ALA A 268 22.05 13.70 -4.62
C ALA A 268 23.20 13.72 -5.65
N ILE A 269 24.03 12.67 -5.72
CA ILE A 269 25.09 12.56 -6.74
C ILE A 269 24.48 12.58 -8.15
N THR A 270 23.37 11.86 -8.36
CA THR A 270 22.69 11.86 -9.66
C THR A 270 22.20 13.25 -10.04
N SER A 271 21.60 13.98 -9.10
CA SER A 271 21.17 15.37 -9.31
C SER A 271 22.37 16.28 -9.64
N LEU A 272 23.46 16.18 -8.88
CA LEU A 272 24.67 16.98 -9.07
C LEU A 272 25.35 16.73 -10.42
N VAL A 273 25.44 15.47 -10.86
CA VAL A 273 26.00 15.11 -12.16
C VAL A 273 25.14 15.65 -13.28
N LYS A 274 23.82 15.51 -13.15
CA LYS A 274 22.87 16.00 -14.14
C LYS A 274 22.87 17.52 -14.27
N GLN A 275 22.97 18.23 -13.16
CA GLN A 275 23.06 19.70 -13.16
C GLN A 275 24.43 20.22 -13.63
N GLY A 276 25.39 19.33 -13.92
CA GLY A 276 26.73 19.69 -14.40
C GLY A 276 27.67 20.24 -13.32
N TYR A 277 27.31 20.10 -12.04
CA TYR A 277 28.18 20.49 -10.92
C TYR A 277 29.28 19.46 -10.64
N VAL A 278 29.04 18.19 -10.99
CA VAL A 278 29.97 17.08 -10.76
C VAL A 278 30.12 16.27 -12.04
N GLU A 279 31.34 15.90 -12.38
CA GLU A 279 31.64 15.04 -13.53
C GLU A 279 32.32 13.73 -13.07
N VAL A 280 32.05 12.64 -13.77
CA VAL A 280 32.69 11.34 -13.54
C VAL A 280 33.92 11.24 -14.45
N LEU A 281 35.11 11.30 -13.87
CA LEU A 281 36.37 11.17 -14.61
C LEU A 281 37.02 9.81 -14.36
N LYS A 282 37.62 9.25 -15.40
CA LYS A 282 38.40 8.00 -15.32
C LYS A 282 39.88 8.34 -15.13
N GLU A 283 40.38 8.18 -13.91
CA GLU A 283 41.79 8.44 -13.60
C GLU A 283 42.59 7.13 -13.58
N LYS A 284 43.79 7.13 -14.17
CA LYS A 284 44.70 5.98 -14.10
C LYS A 284 45.48 6.07 -12.79
N SER A 285 45.25 5.10 -11.90
CA SER A 285 46.05 4.93 -10.68
C SER A 285 47.54 4.76 -11.03
N PRO A 286 48.48 5.17 -10.15
CA PRO A 286 49.92 4.94 -10.30
C PRO A 286 50.30 3.47 -10.55
N PHE A 287 49.43 2.53 -10.18
CA PHE A 287 49.57 1.08 -10.40
C PHE A 287 48.83 0.55 -11.64
N GLY A 288 48.39 1.41 -12.56
CA GLY A 288 47.77 1.01 -13.83
C GLY A 288 46.30 0.57 -13.75
N ARG A 289 45.65 0.70 -12.58
CA ARG A 289 44.21 0.47 -12.44
C ARG A 289 43.42 1.74 -12.75
N THR A 290 42.48 1.66 -13.69
CA THR A 290 41.48 2.73 -13.91
C THR A 290 40.57 2.83 -12.69
N GLN A 291 40.45 4.02 -12.11
CA GLN A 291 39.50 4.31 -11.04
C GLN A 291 38.61 5.47 -11.49
N ASP A 292 37.30 5.30 -11.32
CA ASP A 292 36.36 6.38 -11.58
C ASP A 292 36.35 7.31 -10.35
N LYS A 293 36.41 8.62 -10.58
CA LYS A 293 36.49 9.66 -9.55
C LYS A 293 35.48 10.78 -9.84
N LEU A 294 34.84 11.27 -8.79
CA LEU A 294 33.90 12.39 -8.88
C LEU A 294 34.66 13.71 -8.74
N VAL A 295 34.56 14.59 -9.73
CA VAL A 295 35.21 15.90 -9.70
C VAL A 295 34.16 17.00 -9.72
N VAL A 296 34.23 17.91 -8.76
CA VAL A 296 33.33 19.06 -8.69
C VAL A 296 33.87 20.14 -9.63
N THR A 297 33.11 20.44 -10.70
CA THR A 297 33.48 21.38 -11.76
C THR A 297 32.79 22.74 -11.59
N GLY A 298 31.62 22.78 -10.94
CA GLY A 298 30.86 24.00 -10.69
C GLY A 298 31.14 24.66 -9.32
N LYS A 299 30.70 25.91 -9.16
CA LYS A 299 30.81 26.63 -7.87
C LYS A 299 29.81 26.07 -6.86
N ILE A 300 30.31 25.52 -5.73
CA ILE A 300 29.48 24.92 -4.67
C ILE A 300 28.45 25.92 -4.09
N ASP A 301 28.78 27.20 -4.04
CA ASP A 301 27.87 28.23 -3.50
C ASP A 301 26.66 28.53 -4.38
N ALA A 302 26.65 28.06 -5.63
CA ALA A 302 25.49 28.16 -6.52
C ALA A 302 24.47 27.02 -6.30
N ILE A 303 24.81 25.99 -5.51
CA ILE A 303 23.92 24.86 -5.24
C ILE A 303 22.83 25.29 -4.26
N ALA A 304 21.57 25.20 -4.69
CA ALA A 304 20.41 25.66 -3.91
C ALA A 304 19.99 24.67 -2.81
N ASP A 305 20.08 23.36 -3.05
CA ASP A 305 19.63 22.35 -2.10
C ASP A 305 20.70 22.03 -1.04
N PRO A 306 20.37 22.05 0.27
CA PRO A 306 21.33 21.80 1.34
C PRO A 306 21.90 20.38 1.34
N VAL A 307 21.16 19.38 0.84
CA VAL A 307 21.63 17.99 0.72
C VAL A 307 22.66 17.88 -0.39
N GLU A 308 22.38 18.48 -1.54
CA GLU A 308 23.32 18.51 -2.67
C GLU A 308 24.61 19.26 -2.30
N LYS A 309 24.50 20.39 -1.60
CA LYS A 309 25.66 21.17 -1.13
C LYS A 309 26.54 20.38 -0.17
N ALA A 310 25.94 19.65 0.78
CA ALA A 310 26.66 18.80 1.72
C ALA A 310 27.41 17.67 1.00
N VAL A 311 26.74 16.98 0.07
CA VAL A 311 27.36 15.89 -0.72
C VAL A 311 28.50 16.42 -1.61
N ALA A 312 28.35 17.60 -2.22
CA ALA A 312 29.41 18.22 -3.02
C ALA A 312 30.65 18.57 -2.17
N GLN A 313 30.46 19.05 -0.94
CA GLN A 313 31.56 19.28 0.00
C GLN A 313 32.25 17.98 0.41
N ASP A 314 31.50 16.90 0.62
CA ASP A 314 32.06 15.59 0.94
C ASP A 314 32.87 15.00 -0.22
N ILE A 315 32.43 15.22 -1.47
CA ILE A 315 33.16 14.84 -2.69
C ILE A 315 34.52 15.54 -2.73
N LEU A 316 34.58 16.85 -2.49
CA LEU A 316 35.86 17.57 -2.41
C LEU A 316 36.74 17.06 -1.27
N ALA A 317 36.15 16.85 -0.10
CA ALA A 317 36.89 16.47 1.10
C ALA A 317 37.37 15.00 1.11
N THR A 318 37.00 14.20 0.10
CA THR A 318 37.41 12.80 -0.08
C THR A 318 38.13 12.58 -1.41
N ASP A 319 38.51 13.67 -2.09
CA ASP A 319 39.17 13.62 -3.40
C ASP A 319 38.39 12.73 -4.39
N GLY A 320 37.06 12.84 -4.39
CA GLY A 320 36.19 12.17 -5.36
C GLY A 320 36.07 10.65 -5.23
N ALA A 321 36.68 10.03 -4.21
CA ALA A 321 36.65 8.59 -4.01
C ALA A 321 35.26 8.14 -3.52
N ILE A 322 34.46 7.57 -4.42
CA ILE A 322 33.03 7.29 -4.14
C ILE A 322 32.78 6.47 -2.86
N LYS A 323 33.60 5.46 -2.55
CA LYS A 323 33.44 4.67 -1.31
C LYS A 323 33.62 5.54 -0.05
N GLN A 324 34.52 6.50 -0.09
CA GLN A 324 34.78 7.41 1.03
C GLN A 324 33.67 8.46 1.13
N VAL A 325 33.12 8.94 0.00
CA VAL A 325 31.94 9.81 -0.02
C VAL A 325 30.78 9.16 0.71
N PHE A 326 30.45 7.90 0.42
CA PHE A 326 29.36 7.18 1.07
C PHE A 326 29.60 6.91 2.57
N GLN A 327 30.86 6.81 3.00
CA GLN A 327 31.22 6.63 4.41
C GLN A 327 31.19 7.94 5.20
N LYS A 328 31.61 9.05 4.58
CA LYS A 328 31.74 10.37 5.23
C LYS A 328 30.43 11.17 5.21
N SER A 329 29.61 10.99 4.18
CA SER A 329 28.41 11.79 4.00
C SER A 329 27.29 11.40 4.96
N THR A 330 27.30 12.04 6.13
CA THR A 330 26.27 11.92 7.17
C THR A 330 25.63 13.25 7.54
N GLY A 331 26.13 14.38 7.01
CA GLY A 331 25.83 15.73 7.49
C GLY A 331 24.34 16.08 7.57
N MET A 332 23.51 15.57 6.65
CA MET A 332 22.06 15.84 6.60
C MET A 332 21.17 14.63 6.96
N LYS A 333 21.78 13.48 7.24
CA LYS A 333 21.08 12.23 7.55
C LYS A 333 20.16 12.41 8.77
N ASP A 334 20.66 13.02 9.83
CA ASP A 334 19.96 13.10 11.12
C ASP A 334 18.80 14.10 11.06
N SER A 335 18.93 15.16 10.26
CA SER A 335 17.85 16.14 10.02
C SER A 335 16.68 15.50 9.26
N ILE A 336 16.95 14.86 8.12
CA ILE A 336 15.93 14.15 7.32
C ILE A 336 15.29 13.03 8.14
N ARG A 337 16.10 12.26 8.86
CA ARG A 337 15.61 11.20 9.74
C ARG A 337 14.68 11.75 10.82
N SER A 338 15.08 12.83 11.48
CA SER A 338 14.28 13.46 12.55
C SER A 338 12.93 13.95 12.02
N ARG A 339 12.88 14.53 10.81
CA ARG A 339 11.62 14.91 10.17
C ARG A 339 10.74 13.69 9.83
N LEU A 340 11.33 12.62 9.29
CA LEU A 340 10.59 11.39 9.00
C LEU A 340 10.09 10.67 10.27
N GLU A 341 10.80 10.79 11.39
CA GLU A 341 10.36 10.32 12.70
C GLU A 341 9.19 11.18 13.23
N GLN A 342 9.25 12.51 13.09
CA GLN A 342 8.15 13.43 13.44
C GLN A 342 6.87 13.16 12.63
N LEU A 343 7.02 12.86 11.33
CA LEU A 343 5.93 12.44 10.46
C LEU A 343 5.42 11.01 10.76
N GLY A 344 6.08 10.28 11.67
CA GLY A 344 5.73 8.92 12.04
C GLY A 344 6.03 7.89 10.94
N LEU A 345 6.85 8.20 9.95
CA LEU A 345 7.24 7.32 8.85
C LEU A 345 8.43 6.42 9.23
N PHE A 346 9.31 6.89 10.13
CA PHE A 346 10.44 6.14 10.67
C PHE A 346 10.27 5.79 12.15
N LEU A 347 10.95 4.71 12.55
CA LEU A 347 11.08 4.35 13.97
C LEU A 347 12.31 5.01 14.58
N SER A 348 12.17 5.49 15.81
CA SER A 348 13.32 5.92 16.61
C SER A 348 14.27 4.75 16.84
N ASP A 349 15.57 5.03 16.98
CA ASP A 349 16.57 3.97 17.12
C ASP A 349 16.32 3.04 18.32
N ALA A 350 15.85 3.59 19.44
CA ALA A 350 15.48 2.82 20.61
C ALA A 350 14.28 1.89 20.36
N GLN A 351 13.29 2.35 19.60
CA GLN A 351 12.08 1.57 19.30
C GLN A 351 12.35 0.49 18.24
N ALA A 352 13.17 0.81 17.23
CA ALA A 352 13.66 -0.13 16.24
C ALA A 352 14.50 -1.25 16.87
N LEU A 353 15.36 -0.92 17.84
CA LEU A 353 16.12 -1.93 18.62
C LEU A 353 15.18 -2.84 19.41
N LYS A 354 14.18 -2.30 20.12
CA LYS A 354 13.19 -3.12 20.82
C LYS A 354 12.42 -4.05 19.86
N ALA A 355 12.05 -3.55 18.68
CA ALA A 355 11.36 -4.29 17.63
C ALA A 355 12.21 -5.41 16.97
N GLN A 356 13.52 -5.38 17.16
CA GLN A 356 14.45 -6.42 16.74
C GLN A 356 14.73 -7.41 17.89
N ILE A 357 15.11 -6.89 19.07
CA ILE A 357 15.59 -7.70 20.20
C ILE A 357 14.47 -8.57 20.78
N TYR A 358 13.28 -8.03 21.05
CA TYR A 358 12.24 -8.84 21.71
C TYR A 358 11.73 -10.00 20.85
N PRO A 359 11.43 -9.82 19.55
CA PRO A 359 11.04 -10.94 18.69
C PRO A 359 12.18 -11.93 18.44
N SER A 360 13.43 -11.46 18.26
CA SER A 360 14.58 -12.36 18.04
C SER A 360 14.91 -13.20 19.27
N LEU A 361 14.75 -12.67 20.49
CA LEU A 361 14.95 -13.42 21.72
C LEU A 361 14.02 -14.63 21.80
N ILE A 362 12.75 -14.50 21.40
CA ILE A 362 11.80 -15.62 21.34
C ILE A 362 12.33 -16.71 20.39
N VAL A 363 12.78 -16.33 19.19
CA VAL A 363 13.34 -17.27 18.22
C VAL A 363 14.58 -17.98 18.77
N VAL A 364 15.49 -17.24 19.42
CA VAL A 364 16.70 -17.81 20.05
C VAL A 364 16.35 -18.81 21.14
N ILE A 365 15.36 -18.52 21.99
CA ILE A 365 14.89 -19.44 23.04
C ILE A 365 14.34 -20.72 22.41
N LEU A 366 13.49 -20.61 21.38
CA LEU A 366 12.93 -21.76 20.67
C LEU A 366 14.00 -22.62 19.97
N LEU A 367 15.02 -21.98 19.40
CA LEU A 367 16.18 -22.67 18.84
C LEU A 367 16.94 -23.41 19.94
N GLY A 368 17.20 -22.77 21.09
CA GLY A 368 17.86 -23.39 22.24
C GLY A 368 17.14 -24.66 22.73
N ILE A 369 15.81 -24.61 22.85
CA ILE A 369 14.99 -25.77 23.24
C ILE A 369 15.12 -26.91 22.22
N GLY A 370 15.02 -26.59 20.92
CA GLY A 370 15.15 -27.58 19.84
C GLY A 370 16.53 -28.22 19.79
N LEU A 371 17.59 -27.41 19.86
CA LEU A 371 18.98 -27.87 19.87
C LEU A 371 19.30 -28.73 21.08
N TYR A 372 18.80 -28.35 22.27
CA TYR A 372 18.97 -29.14 23.48
C TYR A 372 18.32 -30.53 23.35
N LYS A 373 17.07 -30.61 22.89
CA LYS A 373 16.43 -31.92 22.67
C LYS A 373 17.13 -32.73 21.58
N MET A 374 17.61 -32.08 20.53
CA MET A 374 18.39 -32.74 19.48
C MET A 374 19.66 -33.39 20.06
N ALA A 375 20.39 -32.68 20.94
CA ALA A 375 21.56 -33.23 21.63
C ALA A 375 21.20 -34.45 22.50
N VAL A 376 20.07 -34.41 23.23
CA VAL A 376 19.56 -35.55 24.01
C VAL A 376 19.12 -36.72 23.11
N GLY A 377 18.56 -36.43 21.93
CA GLY A 377 18.19 -37.45 20.95
C GLY A 377 19.40 -38.18 20.38
N ILE A 378 20.44 -37.41 20.02
CA ILE A 378 21.71 -37.94 19.51
C ILE A 378 22.40 -38.79 20.58
N SER A 379 22.47 -38.32 21.84
CA SER A 379 23.12 -39.08 22.93
C SER A 379 22.39 -40.37 23.32
N ARG A 380 21.16 -40.56 22.86
CA ARG A 380 20.33 -41.76 23.09
C ARG A 380 20.11 -42.59 21.82
N ASP A 381 20.90 -42.35 20.76
CA ASP A 381 20.80 -43.01 19.46
C ASP A 381 19.38 -43.00 18.87
N LYS A 382 18.66 -41.90 19.05
CA LYS A 382 17.31 -41.69 18.50
C LYS A 382 17.35 -40.90 17.20
N PRO A 383 16.44 -41.16 16.24
CA PRO A 383 16.37 -40.39 15.01
C PRO A 383 15.92 -38.94 15.29
N VAL A 384 16.73 -37.97 14.87
CA VAL A 384 16.48 -36.52 15.07
C VAL A 384 16.17 -35.74 13.78
N GLY A 385 16.08 -36.43 12.63
CA GLY A 385 15.94 -35.78 11.31
C GLY A 385 14.73 -34.85 11.19
N LEU A 386 13.56 -35.24 11.71
CA LEU A 386 12.36 -34.39 11.69
C LEU A 386 12.53 -33.12 12.53
N LEU A 387 13.22 -33.22 13.67
CA LEU A 387 13.50 -32.07 14.53
C LEU A 387 14.44 -31.08 13.83
N LEU A 388 15.43 -31.58 13.08
CA LEU A 388 16.33 -30.75 12.28
C LEU A 388 15.56 -29.94 11.22
N ILE A 389 14.58 -30.54 10.55
CA ILE A 389 13.71 -29.84 9.58
C ILE A 389 12.92 -28.73 10.28
N CYS A 390 12.36 -28.99 11.46
CA CYS A 390 11.65 -27.97 12.25
C CYS A 390 12.57 -26.81 12.66
N ILE A 391 13.79 -27.10 13.12
CA ILE A 391 14.80 -26.08 13.47
C ILE A 391 15.18 -25.24 12.25
N PHE A 392 15.38 -25.87 11.09
CA PHE A 392 15.66 -25.16 9.85
C PHE A 392 14.50 -24.26 9.42
N GLY A 393 13.26 -24.78 9.48
CA GLY A 393 12.05 -23.97 9.23
C GLY A 393 11.94 -22.77 10.18
N LEU A 394 12.26 -22.96 11.47
CA LEU A 394 12.32 -21.88 12.46
C LEU A 394 13.40 -20.83 12.11
N LEU A 395 14.59 -21.25 11.64
CA LEU A 395 15.64 -20.32 11.19
C LEU A 395 15.17 -19.47 10.01
N VAL A 396 14.56 -20.11 9.00
CA VAL A 396 14.05 -19.41 7.80
C VAL A 396 12.94 -18.42 8.17
N LEU A 397 11.92 -18.88 8.90
CA LEU A 397 10.79 -18.03 9.31
C LEU A 397 11.20 -16.95 10.33
N GLY A 398 12.23 -17.25 11.13
CA GLY A 398 12.76 -16.42 12.19
C GLY A 398 13.75 -15.36 11.72
N ALA A 399 14.46 -15.58 10.61
CA ALA A 399 15.54 -14.73 10.10
C ALA A 399 15.13 -13.25 10.00
N ARG A 400 13.92 -12.98 9.52
CA ARG A 400 13.37 -11.61 9.40
C ARG A 400 13.31 -10.83 10.71
N PHE A 401 13.24 -11.50 11.86
CA PHE A 401 13.18 -10.84 13.16
C PHE A 401 14.53 -10.29 13.61
N PHE A 402 15.63 -10.84 13.07
CA PHE A 402 16.99 -10.36 13.35
C PHE A 402 17.34 -9.10 12.56
N VAL A 403 16.56 -8.73 11.54
CA VAL A 403 16.75 -7.50 10.78
C VAL A 403 16.09 -6.32 11.53
N LYS A 404 16.86 -5.26 11.78
CA LYS A 404 16.36 -4.02 12.41
C LYS A 404 15.33 -3.34 11.49
N PRO A 405 14.06 -3.17 11.91
CA PRO A 405 13.08 -2.43 11.11
C PRO A 405 13.43 -0.95 11.10
N GLN A 406 13.50 -0.35 9.92
CA GLN A 406 13.77 1.09 9.77
C GLN A 406 12.47 1.90 9.67
N ARG A 407 11.53 1.42 8.86
CA ARG A 407 10.24 2.07 8.61
C ARG A 407 9.21 1.70 9.66
N SER A 408 8.37 2.66 10.03
CA SER A 408 7.16 2.39 10.81
C SER A 408 6.12 1.70 9.91
N ARG A 409 5.04 1.19 10.50
CA ARG A 409 3.93 0.63 9.71
C ARG A 409 3.22 1.68 8.85
N TYR A 410 3.12 2.92 9.35
CA TYR A 410 2.58 4.03 8.57
C TYR A 410 3.52 4.38 7.41
N GLY A 411 4.84 4.42 7.67
CA GLY A 411 5.86 4.56 6.63
C GLY A 411 5.80 3.47 5.57
N GLU A 412 5.53 2.22 5.96
CA GLU A 412 5.36 1.11 5.02
C GLU A 412 4.11 1.26 4.14
N ILE A 413 3.01 1.78 4.69
CA ILE A 413 1.79 2.07 3.93
C ILE A 413 2.06 3.18 2.90
N ILE A 414 2.66 4.30 3.33
CA ILE A 414 3.01 5.40 2.44
C ILE A 414 4.03 4.96 1.39
N PHE A 415 5.01 4.14 1.76
CA PHE A 415 5.97 3.59 0.81
C PHE A 415 5.32 2.72 -0.26
N LYS A 416 4.32 1.89 0.10
CA LYS A 416 3.55 1.10 -0.87
C LYS A 416 2.69 1.97 -1.78
N ASP A 417 2.06 3.02 -1.24
CA ASP A 417 1.32 3.99 -2.04
C ASP A 417 2.24 4.71 -3.04
N LEU A 418 3.40 5.20 -2.58
CA LEU A 418 4.42 5.81 -3.44
C LEU A 418 4.94 4.84 -4.51
N ARG A 419 5.19 3.57 -4.15
CA ARG A 419 5.63 2.55 -5.11
C ARG A 419 4.63 2.39 -6.25
N ASN A 420 3.33 2.32 -5.94
CA ASN A 420 2.29 2.18 -6.95
C ASN A 420 2.18 3.43 -7.83
N ARG A 421 2.25 4.63 -7.24
CA ARG A 421 2.17 5.89 -7.98
C ARG A 421 3.38 6.10 -8.90
N LEU A 422 4.59 5.80 -8.42
CA LEU A 422 5.84 6.05 -9.14
C LEU A 422 6.23 4.89 -10.08
N GLN A 423 5.47 3.79 -10.12
CA GLN A 423 5.80 2.62 -10.93
C GLN A 423 6.00 2.94 -12.42
N HIS A 424 5.26 3.92 -12.95
CA HIS A 424 5.38 4.38 -14.35
C HIS A 424 6.75 4.98 -14.67
N LEU A 425 7.44 5.58 -13.69
CA LEU A 425 8.77 6.17 -13.86
C LEU A 425 9.87 5.13 -14.06
N LYS A 426 9.61 3.85 -13.75
CA LYS A 426 10.59 2.77 -13.96
C LYS A 426 10.77 2.43 -15.44
N THR A 427 9.76 2.70 -16.27
CA THR A 427 9.70 2.25 -17.67
C THR A 427 9.64 3.39 -18.69
N ALA A 428 9.28 4.60 -18.25
CA ALA A 428 9.23 5.76 -19.13
C ALA A 428 10.63 6.40 -19.28
N ASN A 429 10.97 6.84 -20.50
CA ASN A 429 12.01 7.85 -20.73
C ASN A 429 11.57 9.12 -19.98
N SER A 430 12.01 9.24 -18.74
CA SER A 430 11.51 10.21 -17.79
C SER A 430 12.04 11.59 -18.15
N SER A 431 11.24 12.63 -17.92
CA SER A 431 11.74 14.01 -18.00
C SER A 431 12.84 14.26 -16.97
N ASP A 432 13.54 15.38 -17.10
CA ASP A 432 14.77 15.59 -16.38
C ASP A 432 14.64 15.54 -14.84
N SER A 433 13.57 16.12 -14.32
CA SER A 433 13.25 16.13 -12.89
C SER A 433 12.68 14.80 -12.39
N GLU A 434 12.02 14.03 -13.27
CA GLU A 434 11.44 12.73 -12.94
C GLU A 434 12.50 11.64 -12.79
N LEU A 435 13.63 11.77 -13.50
CA LEU A 435 14.74 10.82 -13.41
C LEU A 435 15.39 10.82 -12.02
N VAL A 436 15.60 11.99 -11.42
CA VAL A 436 16.17 12.10 -10.06
C VAL A 436 15.22 11.47 -9.04
N LEU A 437 13.91 11.69 -9.19
CA LEU A 437 12.89 11.06 -8.35
C LEU A 437 12.83 9.53 -8.54
N ALA A 438 12.96 9.06 -9.78
CA ALA A 438 12.99 7.65 -10.10
C ALA A 438 14.23 6.96 -9.49
N VAL A 439 15.39 7.61 -9.53
CA VAL A 439 16.63 7.12 -8.89
C VAL A 439 16.52 7.18 -7.37
N ALA A 440 15.93 8.25 -6.81
CA ALA A 440 15.62 8.35 -5.39
C ALA A 440 14.80 7.15 -4.91
N PHE A 441 13.75 6.77 -5.64
CA PHE A 441 12.88 5.68 -5.21
C PHE A 441 13.40 4.27 -5.58
N PHE A 442 13.74 4.04 -6.85
CA PHE A 442 14.10 2.71 -7.38
C PHE A 442 15.61 2.43 -7.37
N GLY A 443 16.45 3.46 -7.34
CA GLY A 443 17.91 3.35 -7.24
C GLY A 443 18.60 3.37 -8.59
N ALA A 444 19.89 3.01 -8.59
CA ALA A 444 20.75 3.09 -9.78
C ALA A 444 20.25 2.27 -10.98
N THR A 445 19.39 1.26 -10.80
CA THR A 445 18.87 0.46 -11.92
C THR A 445 18.13 1.29 -12.97
N VAL A 446 17.58 2.46 -12.59
CA VAL A 446 16.91 3.37 -13.53
C VAL A 446 17.92 4.06 -14.46
N LEU A 447 19.16 4.28 -14.00
CA LEU A 447 20.21 4.92 -14.78
C LEU A 447 20.68 4.08 -15.98
N MET A 448 20.37 2.78 -16.01
CA MET A 448 20.74 1.89 -17.11
C MET A 448 20.11 2.32 -18.45
N ALA A 449 18.97 3.02 -18.41
CA ALA A 449 18.28 3.47 -19.60
C ALA A 449 18.90 4.74 -20.22
N ASP A 450 19.73 5.48 -19.48
CA ASP A 450 20.29 6.76 -19.90
C ASP A 450 21.77 6.61 -20.28
N MET A 451 22.08 6.77 -21.57
CA MET A 451 23.45 6.68 -22.07
C MET A 451 24.37 7.77 -21.52
N ALA A 452 23.85 8.95 -21.17
CA ALA A 452 24.65 10.05 -20.62
C ALA A 452 25.11 9.77 -19.18
N LEU A 453 24.42 8.88 -18.46
CA LEU A 453 24.70 8.52 -17.06
C LEU A 453 25.27 7.09 -16.92
N ALA A 454 25.69 6.46 -18.02
CA ALA A 454 26.21 5.10 -18.04
C ALA A 454 27.47 4.92 -17.17
N ASP A 455 28.38 5.90 -17.17
CA ASP A 455 29.58 5.89 -16.34
C ASP A 455 29.21 6.01 -14.84
N LEU A 456 28.22 6.84 -14.51
CA LEU A 456 27.70 6.96 -13.14
C LEU A 456 27.02 5.66 -12.68
N TYR A 457 26.27 4.99 -13.58
CA TYR A 457 25.65 3.70 -13.30
C TYR A 457 26.69 2.62 -12.96
N GLN A 458 27.76 2.50 -13.75
CA GLN A 458 28.85 1.54 -13.49
C GLN A 458 29.53 1.81 -12.15
N MET A 459 29.71 3.08 -11.78
CA MET A 459 30.30 3.48 -10.50
C MET A 459 29.38 3.14 -9.30
N LEU A 460 28.06 3.33 -9.43
CA LEU A 460 27.09 3.19 -8.32
C LEU A 460 26.63 1.76 -8.06
N THR A 461 26.61 0.89 -9.09
CA THR A 461 26.13 -0.50 -8.99
C THR A 461 26.84 -1.36 -7.93
N PRO A 462 28.18 -1.41 -7.80
CA PRO A 462 28.84 -2.23 -6.78
C PRO A 462 28.53 -1.74 -5.35
N ILE A 463 28.32 -0.45 -5.16
CA ILE A 463 27.95 0.14 -3.86
C ILE A 463 26.50 -0.23 -3.52
N ALA A 464 25.60 -0.17 -4.50
CA ALA A 464 24.21 -0.58 -4.33
C ALA A 464 24.11 -2.07 -3.95
N ALA A 465 24.88 -2.95 -4.61
CA ALA A 465 24.90 -4.39 -4.32
C ALA A 465 25.47 -4.71 -2.92
N ALA A 466 26.48 -3.98 -2.45
CA ALA A 466 27.01 -4.14 -1.10
C ALA A 466 26.01 -3.70 -0.02
N SER A 467 25.18 -2.68 -0.31
CA SER A 467 24.18 -2.17 0.63
C SER A 467 22.92 -3.04 0.72
N SER A 468 22.53 -3.74 -0.36
CA SER A 468 21.34 -4.61 -0.38
C SER A 468 21.52 -5.92 0.40
N GLY A 469 22.77 -6.38 0.60
CA GLY A 469 23.09 -7.55 1.44
C GLY A 469 22.77 -7.39 2.93
N SER A 470 22.59 -6.15 3.40
CA SER A 470 22.23 -5.83 4.80
C SER A 470 20.71 -5.71 5.02
N GLY A 471 19.91 -5.76 3.97
CA GLY A 471 18.47 -5.46 4.00
C GLY A 471 17.68 -6.50 3.22
N GLY A 472 17.72 -7.76 3.67
CA GLY A 472 16.94 -8.86 3.12
C GLY A 472 15.44 -8.70 3.38
N GLY A 473 14.81 -7.76 2.68
CA GLY A 473 13.38 -7.78 2.40
C GLY A 473 13.17 -8.60 1.15
N SER A 474 12.90 -9.90 1.32
CA SER A 474 12.40 -10.75 0.24
C SER A 474 11.00 -10.27 -0.15
N ASP A 475 10.92 -9.29 -1.04
CA ASP A 475 9.67 -8.94 -1.72
C ASP A 475 9.45 -9.98 -2.82
N GLY A 476 8.70 -11.03 -2.49
CA GLY A 476 8.10 -11.91 -3.48
C GLY A 476 7.24 -11.08 -4.42
N GLY A 477 7.57 -11.14 -5.71
CA GLY A 477 6.85 -10.44 -6.75
C GLY A 477 5.47 -11.02 -6.95
N ASP A 478 4.47 -10.51 -6.23
CA ASP A 478 3.07 -10.63 -6.62
C ASP A 478 2.79 -9.57 -7.68
N SER A 479 3.23 -9.84 -8.91
CA SER A 479 2.73 -9.17 -10.11
C SER A 479 1.30 -9.65 -10.36
N VAL A 480 0.34 -9.13 -9.60
CA VAL A 480 -1.07 -9.22 -9.97
C VAL A 480 -1.28 -8.17 -11.05
N GLY A 481 -1.21 -8.61 -12.31
CA GLY A 481 -1.64 -7.80 -13.44
C GLY A 481 -3.06 -7.32 -13.17
N CYS A 482 -3.24 -6.00 -13.09
CA CYS A 482 -4.55 -5.39 -13.20
C CYS A 482 -5.05 -5.62 -14.63
N GLY A 483 -5.60 -6.80 -14.87
CA GLY A 483 -6.40 -7.11 -16.05
C GLY A 483 -7.68 -6.29 -15.97
N GLY A 484 -7.64 -5.10 -16.56
CA GLY A 484 -8.83 -4.32 -16.86
C GLY A 484 -9.73 -5.11 -17.81
N CYS A 485 -11.00 -5.18 -17.44
CA CYS A 485 -12.11 -5.73 -18.23
C CYS A 485 -13.36 -5.01 -17.69
N PHE A 486 -14.17 -4.23 -18.41
CA PHE A 486 -14.25 -3.72 -19.78
C PHE A 486 -15.11 -2.43 -19.67
N PRO A 487 -14.93 -1.45 -20.55
CA PRO A 487 -16.14 -0.87 -21.12
C PRO A 487 -16.11 -0.92 -22.65
N ILE A 488 -17.23 -1.35 -23.23
CA ILE A 488 -17.38 -1.63 -24.65
C ILE A 488 -18.09 -0.44 -25.33
N CYS A 489 -17.48 0.05 -26.41
CA CYS A 489 -17.90 1.15 -27.28
C CYS A 489 -18.90 0.74 -28.38
N GLY A 490 -19.51 1.74 -29.03
CA GLY A 490 -19.98 1.61 -30.42
C GLY A 490 -20.70 2.83 -31.02
N VAL A 491 -19.93 3.63 -31.78
CA VAL A 491 -20.22 4.62 -32.86
C VAL A 491 -21.23 5.74 -32.61
#